data_AF-A0A8T3MLA4-F1
#
_entry.id   AF-A0A8T3MLA4-F1
#
_cell.length_a   1.000
_cell.length_b   1.000
_cell.length_c   1.000
_cell.angle_alpha   90.00
_cell.angle_beta   90.00
_cell.angle_gamma   90.00
#
_symmetry.space_group_name_H-M   'P 1'
#
loop_
_entity.id
_entity.type
_entity.pdbx_description
1 polymer ?
#
loop_
_entity_poly.entity_id
_entity_poly.type
_entity_poly.pdbx_seq_one_letter_code
_entity_poly.pdbx_strand_id
1 'polypeptide(L)' 'MLSDERWVALFDELRSALREVSELEPEVLDATASEDEWKVVWARYAGLLGRIGHLHQRLLARRVELLED' A
#
# COMPACT_ATOMS: atom_id res chain seq x y z
N MET A 1 -6.67 -15.15 -19.16
CA MET A 1 -7.95 -14.67 -18.59
C MET A 1 -7.92 -14.66 -17.07
N LEU A 2 -8.02 -15.79 -16.34
CA LEU A 2 -7.92 -15.80 -14.87
C LEU A 2 -6.56 -15.27 -14.33
N SER A 3 -5.49 -15.44 -15.10
CA SER A 3 -4.14 -14.90 -14.86
C SER A 3 -4.09 -13.38 -14.80
N ASP A 4 -4.85 -12.74 -15.68
CA ASP A 4 -4.80 -11.29 -15.94
C ASP A 4 -5.73 -10.56 -14.98
N GLU A 5 -6.87 -11.16 -14.64
CA GLU A 5 -7.81 -10.64 -13.63
C GLU A 5 -7.16 -10.55 -12.24
N ARG A 6 -6.39 -11.57 -11.85
CA ARG A 6 -5.63 -11.55 -10.58
C ARG A 6 -4.54 -10.48 -10.57
N TRP A 7 -3.89 -10.26 -11.72
CA TRP A 7 -2.85 -9.25 -11.88
C TRP A 7 -3.42 -7.82 -11.81
N VAL A 8 -4.56 -7.58 -12.45
CA VAL A 8 -5.30 -6.31 -12.37
C VAL A 8 -5.75 -6.04 -10.94
N ALA A 9 -6.29 -7.04 -10.24
CA ALA A 9 -6.70 -6.90 -8.84
C ALA A 9 -5.55 -6.46 -7.92
N LEU A 10 -4.36 -7.03 -8.08
CA LEU A 10 -3.18 -6.63 -7.31
C LEU A 10 -2.78 -5.16 -7.56
N PHE A 11 -2.89 -4.70 -8.81
CA PHE A 11 -2.63 -3.31 -9.16
C PHE A 11 -3.69 -2.35 -8.61
N ASP A 12 -4.96 -2.75 -8.63
CA ASP A 12 -6.05 -1.97 -8.03
C ASP A 12 -5.87 -1.85 -6.52
N GLU A 13 -5.52 -2.94 -5.84
CA GLU A 13 -5.20 -2.94 -4.41
C GLU A 13 -4.00 -2.03 -4.08
N LEU A 14 -2.93 -2.09 -4.90
CA LEU A 14 -1.76 -1.22 -4.73
C LEU A 14 -2.12 0.25 -4.92
N ARG A 15 -2.92 0.58 -5.94
CA ARG A 15 -3.37 1.95 -6.22
C ARG A 15 -4.23 2.49 -5.07
N SER A 16 -5.11 1.66 -4.51
CA SER A 16 -5.91 2.02 -3.33
C SER A 16 -5.00 2.34 -2.15
N ALA A 17 -4.07 1.45 -1.83
CA ALA A 17 -3.17 1.64 -0.69
C ALA A 17 -2.29 2.90 -0.84
N LEU A 18 -1.81 3.20 -2.05
CA LEU A 18 -1.06 4.44 -2.33
C LEU A 18 -1.94 5.69 -2.14
N ARG A 19 -3.20 5.64 -2.54
CA ARG A 19 -4.15 6.74 -2.31
C ARG A 19 -4.40 6.94 -0.81
N GLU A 20 -4.64 5.86 -0.07
CA GLU A 20 -4.82 5.90 1.39
C GLU A 20 -3.60 6.52 2.10
N VAL A 21 -2.38 6.25 1.62
CA VAL A 21 -1.16 6.90 2.11
C VAL A 21 -1.17 8.40 1.85
N SER A 22 -1.48 8.82 0.62
CA SER A 22 -1.54 10.25 0.28
C SER A 22 -2.64 11.00 1.03
N GLU A 23 -3.76 10.34 1.35
CA GLU A 23 -4.83 10.92 2.15
C GLU A 23 -4.44 11.09 3.62
N LEU A 24 -3.62 10.16 4.16
CA LEU A 24 -3.17 10.18 5.55
C LEU A 24 -1.90 11.02 5.78
N GLU A 25 -1.10 11.26 4.72
CA GLU A 25 0.16 11.99 4.79
C GLU A 25 0.04 13.38 5.45
N PRO A 26 -0.99 14.21 5.19
CA PRO A 26 -1.16 15.49 5.87
C PRO A 26 -1.31 15.37 7.39
N GLU A 27 -2.00 14.33 7.88
CA GLU A 27 -2.17 14.08 9.31
C GLU A 27 -0.83 13.66 9.96
N VAL A 28 0.03 12.94 9.23
CA VAL A 28 1.38 12.56 9.72
C VAL A 28 2.31 13.76 9.82
N LEU A 29 2.16 14.70 8.88
CA LEU A 29 2.98 15.91 8.78
C LEU A 29 2.43 17.08 9.62
N ASP A 30 1.32 16.87 10.34
CA ASP A 30 0.73 17.88 11.21
C ASP A 30 1.62 18.14 12.43
N ALA A 31 2.36 19.26 12.38
CA ALA A 31 3.23 19.70 13.47
C ALA A 31 2.46 20.21 14.71
N THR A 32 1.14 20.34 14.64
CA THR A 32 0.28 20.78 15.74
C THR A 32 -0.35 19.63 16.53
N ALA A 33 -0.27 18.40 16.01
CA ALA A 33 -0.77 17.21 16.68
C ALA A 33 -0.03 16.95 18.00
N SER A 34 -0.77 16.48 19.02
CA SER A 34 -0.14 15.92 20.21
C SER A 34 0.61 14.64 19.88
N GLU A 35 1.55 14.24 20.75
CA GLU A 35 2.33 13.01 20.56
C GLU A 35 1.43 11.76 20.45
N ASP A 36 0.35 11.69 21.23
CA ASP A 36 -0.57 10.56 21.23
C ASP A 36 -1.41 10.50 19.94
N GLU A 37 -1.89 11.65 19.45
CA GLU A 37 -2.56 11.75 18.15
C GLU A 37 -1.62 11.33 17.02
N TRP A 38 -0.38 11.86 17.04
CA TRP A 38 0.62 11.54 16.05
C TRP A 38 0.96 10.04 16.03
N LYS A 39 1.11 9.40 17.20
CA LYS A 39 1.35 7.94 17.29
C LYS A 39 0.25 7.11 16.63
N VAL A 40 -1.01 7.50 16.80
CA VAL A 40 -2.16 6.80 16.20
C VAL A 40 -2.11 6.91 14.67
N VAL A 41 -1.90 8.13 14.16
CA VAL A 41 -1.79 8.38 12.72
C VAL A 41 -0.57 7.68 12.13
N TRP A 42 0.58 7.76 12.80
CA TRP A 42 1.82 7.10 12.40
C TRP A 42 1.66 5.58 12.33
N ALA A 43 0.99 4.95 13.30
CA ALA A 43 0.74 3.51 13.28
C ALA A 43 -0.08 3.08 12.05
N ARG A 44 -1.12 3.86 11.71
CA ARG A 44 -1.93 3.64 10.49
C ARG A 44 -1.08 3.80 9.22
N TYR A 45 -0.29 4.87 9.15
CA TYR A 45 0.60 5.16 8.03
C TYR A 45 1.66 4.07 7.81
N ALA A 46 2.34 3.65 8.87
CA ALA A 46 3.32 2.57 8.83
C ALA A 46 2.69 1.24 8.39
N GLY A 47 1.45 0.95 8.85
CA GLY A 47 0.69 -0.21 8.39
C GLY A 47 0.40 -0.19 6.90
N LEU A 48 0.03 0.98 6.34
CA LEU A 48 -0.18 1.15 4.90
C LEU A 48 1.12 0.96 4.10
N LEU A 49 2.24 1.48 4.57
CA LEU A 49 3.55 1.24 3.94
C LEU A 49 3.92 -0.24 3.93
N GLY A 50 3.66 -0.96 5.03
CA GLY A 50 3.85 -2.41 5.10
C GLY A 50 2.98 -3.17 4.09
N ARG A 51 1.70 -2.78 3.98
CA ARG A 51 0.76 -3.34 2.98
C ARG A 51 1.24 -3.09 1.55
N ILE A 52 1.72 -1.89 1.24
CA ILE A 52 2.29 -1.54 -0.08
C ILE A 52 3.52 -2.42 -0.39
N GLY A 53 4.44 -2.57 0.56
CA GLY A 53 5.61 -3.43 0.40
C GLY A 53 5.21 -4.89 0.09
N HIS A 54 4.22 -5.41 0.81
CA HIS A 54 3.67 -6.75 0.56
C HIS A 54 3.03 -6.89 -0.83
N LEU A 55 2.24 -5.91 -1.26
CA LEU A 55 1.63 -5.89 -2.60
C LEU A 55 2.68 -5.83 -3.70
N HIS A 56 3.74 -5.04 -3.51
CA HIS A 56 4.85 -4.97 -4.44
C HIS A 56 5.57 -6.31 -4.58
N GLN A 57 5.81 -7.03 -3.48
CA GLN A 57 6.37 -8.38 -3.53
C GLN A 57 5.46 -9.37 -4.28
N ARG A 58 4.15 -9.31 -4.07
CA ARG A 58 3.17 -10.16 -4.78
C ARG A 58 3.15 -9.87 -6.28
N LEU A 59 3.23 -8.60 -6.67
CA LEU A 59 3.36 -8.20 -8.07
C LEU A 59 4.70 -8.69 -8.67
N LEU A 60 5.81 -8.59 -7.95
CA LEU A 60 7.09 -9.11 -8.45
C LEU A 60 7.04 -10.63 -8.65
N ALA A 61 6.50 -11.39 -7.69
CA ALA A 61 6.34 -12.83 -7.82
C ALA A 61 5.46 -13.20 -9.01
N ARG A 62 4.32 -12.52 -9.18
CA ARG A 62 3.39 -12.82 -10.26
C ARG A 62 3.93 -12.40 -11.64
N ARG A 63 4.80 -11.38 -11.72
CA ARG A 63 5.55 -11.07 -12.95
C ARG A 63 6.46 -12.23 -13.36
N VAL A 64 7.14 -12.88 -12.42
CA VAL A 64 8.01 -14.03 -12.71
C VAL A 64 7.19 -15.19 -13.25
N GLU A 65 6.07 -15.53 -12.59
CA GLU A 65 5.16 -16.58 -13.07
C GLU A 65 4.68 -16.33 -14.51
N LEU A 66 4.35 -15.09 -14.87
CA LEU A 66 3.91 -14.73 -16.23
C LEU A 66 5.03 -14.76 -17.29
N LEU A 67 6.30 -14.76 -16.89
CA LEU A 67 7.44 -14.86 -17.81
C LEU A 67 7.93 -16.30 -17.99
N GLU A 68 7.52 -17.21 -17.08
CA GLU A 68 7.85 -18.64 -17.10
C GLU A 68 6.78 -19.49 -17.81
N ASP A 69 5.56 -18.94 -18.00
CA ASP A 69 4.46 -19.48 -18.81
C ASP A 69 4.57 -19.09 -20.31
#